data_AF-A0A2K9ECZ3-F1
#
_entry.id   AF-A0A2K9ECZ3-F1
#
_cell.length_a   1.000
_cell.length_b   1.000
_cell.length_c   1.000
_cell.angle_alpha   90.00
_cell.angle_beta   90.00
_cell.angle_gamma   90.00
#
_symmetry.space_group_name_H-M   'P 1'
#
loop_
_entity.id
_entity.type
_entity.pdbx_description
1 polymer ?
#
loop_
_entity_poly.entity_id
_entity_poly.type
_entity_poly.pdbx_seq_one_letter_code
_entity_poly.pdbx_strand_id
1 'polypeptide(L)'
;MKLFALAFALSAVAAHAQDLPPGLTDARLLPGWTDEQGNRIAALELRLQPGWKTYWRSPGDSGIPPSFDWGASQNIGELTVQWPAPELIDSGGSLSFGFHDRLVLPFSIVPKTPGQPIDLATVVDFGLCENICVPAHLTLDAPPAANQPDPVIQTALNQQPSGSADQPQCRVSGIDDGLRLDLTLADAGWVRAIAVELPARPEVWISVPELSPDGEAGLTASADLVQPDGARFDLDTDGLVFTLIGDRPAVQMQGCAAT
;
A
#
# COMPACT_ATOMS: atom_id res chain seq x y z
N MET A 1 -63.65 -17.60 -27.14
CA MET A 1 -62.79 -16.40 -27.18
C MET A 1 -62.73 -15.80 -25.78
N LYS A 2 -61.75 -16.20 -24.96
CA LYS A 2 -61.44 -15.55 -23.67
C LYS A 2 -59.91 -15.56 -23.55
N LEU A 3 -59.29 -14.41 -23.81
CA LEU A 3 -57.87 -14.18 -23.59
C LEU A 3 -57.63 -14.03 -22.08
N PHE A 4 -56.76 -14.87 -21.52
CA PHE A 4 -56.17 -14.66 -20.20
C PHE A 4 -54.85 -13.89 -20.40
N ALA A 5 -54.79 -12.64 -19.96
CA ALA A 5 -53.55 -11.87 -19.91
C ALA A 5 -52.82 -12.21 -18.60
N LEU A 6 -51.67 -12.87 -18.72
CA LEU A 6 -50.79 -13.19 -17.59
C LEU A 6 -49.86 -11.98 -17.36
N ALA A 7 -50.07 -11.24 -16.28
CA ALA A 7 -49.20 -10.13 -15.89
C ALA A 7 -47.94 -10.69 -15.21
N PHE A 8 -46.80 -10.57 -15.89
CA PHE A 8 -45.48 -10.90 -15.34
C PHE A 8 -45.02 -9.73 -14.47
N ALA A 9 -45.04 -9.91 -13.15
CA ALA A 9 -44.47 -8.94 -12.22
C ALA A 9 -42.93 -9.06 -12.27
N LEU A 10 -42.26 -8.05 -12.84
CA LEU A 10 -40.80 -7.90 -12.72
C LEU A 10 -40.49 -7.50 -11.27
N SER A 11 -39.98 -8.44 -10.49
CA SER A 11 -39.34 -8.16 -9.21
C SER A 11 -38.01 -7.45 -9.46
N ALA A 12 -37.96 -6.13 -9.28
CA ALA A 12 -36.71 -5.39 -9.25
C ALA A 12 -35.91 -5.82 -8.02
N VAL A 13 -34.75 -6.45 -8.24
CA VAL A 13 -33.79 -6.75 -7.18
C VAL A 13 -33.22 -5.40 -6.75
N ALA A 14 -33.57 -4.94 -5.55
CA ALA A 14 -32.93 -3.77 -4.96
C ALA A 14 -31.47 -4.15 -4.66
N ALA A 15 -30.53 -3.55 -5.39
CA ALA A 15 -29.14 -3.59 -5.02
C ALA A 15 -29.00 -2.86 -3.67
N HIS A 16 -28.68 -3.62 -2.62
CA HIS A 16 -28.34 -3.02 -1.33
C HIS A 16 -27.03 -2.25 -1.52
N ALA A 17 -27.08 -0.93 -1.38
CA ALA A 17 -25.87 -0.15 -1.19
C ALA A 17 -25.23 -0.65 0.10
N GLN A 18 -24.01 -1.21 0.03
CA GLN A 18 -23.21 -1.47 1.22
C GLN A 18 -22.96 -0.13 1.93
N ASP A 19 -23.28 -0.06 3.22
CA ASP A 19 -22.88 1.07 4.04
C ASP A 19 -21.35 1.13 4.05
N LEU A 20 -20.79 2.25 3.57
CA LEU A 20 -19.35 2.46 3.58
C LEU A 20 -18.87 2.73 5.01
N PRO A 21 -17.65 2.26 5.37
CA PRO A 21 -16.99 2.66 6.60
C PRO A 21 -16.91 4.20 6.75
N PRO A 22 -16.90 4.72 7.99
CA PRO A 22 -16.70 6.14 8.24
C PRO A 22 -15.45 6.67 7.55
N GLY A 23 -15.52 7.89 7.01
CA GLY A 23 -14.39 8.52 6.34
C GLY A 23 -14.24 8.18 4.87
N LEU A 24 -15.04 7.26 4.32
CA LEU A 24 -15.09 7.01 2.88
C LEU A 24 -16.25 7.75 2.22
N THR A 25 -16.03 8.15 0.97
CA THR A 25 -17.06 8.67 0.05
C THR A 25 -17.33 7.68 -1.09
N ASP A 26 -16.37 6.83 -1.42
CA ASP A 26 -16.48 5.77 -2.43
C ASP A 26 -15.40 4.71 -2.17
N ALA A 27 -15.71 3.45 -2.45
CA ALA A 27 -14.75 2.36 -2.46
C ALA A 27 -15.15 1.32 -3.51
N ARG A 28 -14.21 0.94 -4.39
CA ARG A 28 -14.48 -0.01 -5.46
C ARG A 28 -13.21 -0.62 -6.05
N LEU A 29 -13.37 -1.77 -6.70
CA LEU A 29 -12.38 -2.27 -7.64
C LEU A 29 -12.64 -1.65 -9.02
N LEU A 30 -11.63 -0.96 -9.56
CA LEU A 30 -11.64 -0.48 -10.92
C LEU A 30 -11.52 -1.66 -11.88
N PRO A 31 -12.26 -1.66 -13.01
CA PRO A 31 -12.18 -2.73 -13.98
C PRO A 31 -10.76 -2.92 -14.49
N GLY A 32 -10.05 -1.88 -14.93
CA GLY A 32 -8.77 -2.05 -15.61
C GLY A 32 -8.87 -2.90 -16.89
N TRP A 33 -7.80 -3.59 -17.31
CA TRP A 33 -7.72 -4.29 -18.61
C TRP A 33 -6.99 -5.64 -18.51
N THR A 34 -6.90 -6.37 -19.62
CA THR A 34 -5.99 -7.51 -19.80
C THR A 34 -4.84 -7.08 -20.70
N ASP A 35 -3.60 -7.24 -20.26
CA ASP A 35 -2.40 -6.87 -21.03
C ASP A 35 -2.08 -7.87 -22.15
N GLU A 36 -1.03 -7.59 -22.93
CA GLU A 36 -0.62 -8.42 -24.06
C GLU A 36 -0.10 -9.80 -23.64
N GLN A 37 0.34 -9.94 -22.39
CA GLN A 37 0.80 -11.20 -21.81
C GLN A 37 -0.36 -12.03 -21.24
N GLY A 38 -1.59 -11.49 -21.26
CA GLY A 38 -2.78 -12.13 -20.70
C GLY A 38 -2.93 -11.91 -19.20
N ASN A 39 -2.13 -11.03 -18.58
CA ASN A 39 -2.30 -10.67 -17.18
C ASN A 39 -3.45 -9.68 -17.04
N ARG A 40 -4.10 -9.73 -15.89
CA ARG A 40 -5.17 -8.80 -15.54
C ARG A 40 -4.59 -7.66 -14.72
N ILE A 41 -4.74 -6.44 -15.22
CA ILE A 41 -4.46 -5.21 -14.48
C ILE A 41 -5.77 -4.64 -13.94
N ALA A 42 -5.82 -4.36 -12.65
CA ALA A 42 -6.96 -3.75 -11.96
C ALA A 42 -6.45 -2.81 -10.85
N ALA A 43 -7.34 -2.14 -10.12
CA ALA A 43 -6.93 -1.34 -8.97
C ALA A 43 -8.04 -1.23 -7.93
N LEU A 44 -7.68 -1.08 -6.66
CA LEU A 44 -8.59 -0.60 -5.62
C LEU A 44 -8.60 0.93 -5.67
N GLU A 45 -9.78 1.54 -5.79
CA GLU A 45 -9.97 2.97 -5.57
C GLU A 45 -10.70 3.20 -4.24
N LEU A 46 -10.06 3.95 -3.35
CA LEU A 46 -10.67 4.52 -2.14
C LEU A 46 -10.72 6.04 -2.29
N ARG A 47 -11.89 6.64 -2.04
CA ARG A 47 -12.04 8.09 -1.94
C ARG A 47 -12.38 8.46 -0.52
N LEU A 48 -11.53 9.27 0.09
CA LEU A 48 -11.62 9.65 1.49
C LEU A 48 -12.34 10.98 1.64
N GLN A 49 -13.04 11.15 2.76
CA GLN A 49 -13.58 12.44 3.16
C GLN A 49 -12.42 13.38 3.55
N PRO A 50 -12.59 14.71 3.40
CA PRO A 50 -11.57 15.66 3.83
C PRO A 50 -11.15 15.42 5.28
N GLY A 51 -9.85 15.43 5.55
CA GLY A 51 -9.29 15.18 6.88
C GLY A 51 -9.08 13.70 7.21
N TRP A 52 -9.65 12.77 6.45
CA TRP A 52 -9.43 11.33 6.63
C TRP A 52 -8.23 10.83 5.83
N LYS A 53 -7.55 9.81 6.38
CA LYS A 53 -6.37 9.17 5.81
C LYS A 53 -6.51 7.65 5.87
N THR A 54 -5.79 6.97 4.97
CA THR A 54 -5.57 5.51 4.98
C THR A 54 -4.06 5.24 4.91
N TYR A 55 -3.68 3.98 5.09
CA TYR A 55 -2.29 3.60 5.34
C TYR A 55 -1.62 2.95 4.14
N TRP A 56 -0.30 3.12 4.08
CA TRP A 56 0.58 2.36 3.21
C TRP A 56 0.80 0.95 3.76
N ARG A 57 1.43 0.07 2.97
CA ARG A 57 1.78 -1.30 3.41
C ARG A 57 2.65 -1.36 4.66
N SER A 58 3.49 -0.34 4.86
CA SER A 58 4.45 -0.24 5.96
C SER A 58 4.28 1.12 6.63
N PRO A 59 3.23 1.31 7.44
CA PRO A 59 2.78 2.65 7.82
C PRO A 59 3.58 3.28 8.97
N GLY A 60 4.55 2.57 9.57
CA GLY A 60 5.28 3.03 10.74
C GLY A 60 4.47 2.87 12.04
N ASP A 61 4.68 3.78 12.98
CA ASP A 61 4.38 3.60 14.41
C ASP A 61 2.91 3.29 14.74
N SER A 62 1.97 3.99 14.11
CA SER A 62 0.57 4.01 14.54
C SER A 62 -0.45 3.63 13.47
N GLY A 63 0.00 3.14 12.32
CA GLY A 63 -0.89 2.81 11.21
C GLY A 63 -1.37 1.37 11.21
N ILE A 64 -2.55 1.14 10.60
CA ILE A 64 -3.10 -0.20 10.38
C ILE A 64 -2.97 -0.51 8.89
N PRO A 65 -1.96 -1.29 8.47
CA PRO A 65 -1.74 -1.59 7.07
C PRO A 65 -2.94 -2.36 6.49
N PRO A 66 -3.24 -2.21 5.19
CA PRO A 66 -4.27 -2.99 4.56
C PRO A 66 -3.85 -4.44 4.37
N SER A 67 -4.75 -5.36 4.68
CA SER A 67 -4.69 -6.79 4.39
C SER A 67 -5.74 -7.13 3.34
N PHE A 68 -5.38 -8.01 2.41
CA PHE A 68 -6.24 -8.42 1.31
C PHE A 68 -6.43 -9.92 1.35
N ASP A 69 -7.68 -10.36 1.37
CA ASP A 69 -8.07 -11.74 1.11
C ASP A 69 -8.73 -11.82 -0.26
N TRP A 70 -8.14 -12.64 -1.13
CA TRP A 70 -8.61 -12.87 -2.51
C TRP A 70 -9.31 -14.22 -2.67
N GLY A 71 -9.68 -14.90 -1.58
CA GLY A 71 -10.21 -16.27 -1.57
C GLY A 71 -11.52 -16.46 -2.33
N ALA A 72 -12.28 -15.38 -2.57
CA ALA A 72 -13.48 -15.39 -3.40
C ALA A 72 -13.20 -15.23 -4.91
N SER A 73 -11.96 -14.90 -5.30
CA SER A 73 -11.56 -14.76 -6.69
C SER A 73 -11.40 -16.10 -7.39
N GLN A 74 -11.51 -16.09 -8.72
CA GLN A 74 -11.29 -17.25 -9.57
C GLN A 74 -10.16 -17.01 -10.57
N ASN A 75 -9.45 -18.10 -10.90
CA ASN A 75 -8.37 -18.12 -11.87
C ASN A 75 -7.15 -17.22 -11.52
N ILE A 76 -6.95 -16.84 -10.27
CA ILE A 76 -5.73 -16.16 -9.81
C ILE A 76 -4.60 -17.19 -9.67
N GLY A 77 -3.47 -16.94 -10.35
CA GLY A 77 -2.22 -17.69 -10.20
C GLY A 77 -1.23 -16.96 -9.29
N GLU A 78 -0.84 -15.76 -9.71
CA GLU A 78 0.00 -14.82 -8.93
C GLU A 78 -0.68 -13.45 -8.90
N LEU A 79 -0.57 -12.73 -7.78
CA LEU A 79 -1.09 -11.38 -7.62
C LEU A 79 -0.02 -10.50 -6.98
N THR A 80 0.26 -9.38 -7.64
CA THR A 80 1.27 -8.41 -7.19
C THR A 80 0.61 -7.06 -6.99
N VAL A 81 0.72 -6.53 -5.76
CA VAL A 81 0.27 -5.18 -5.42
C VAL A 81 1.35 -4.16 -5.79
N GLN A 82 0.97 -3.13 -6.54
CA GLN A 82 1.89 -2.13 -7.09
C GLN A 82 1.67 -0.80 -6.40
N TRP A 83 2.38 -0.60 -5.30
CA TRP A 83 2.16 0.50 -4.37
C TRP A 83 2.69 1.85 -4.90
N PRO A 84 1.83 2.87 -5.03
CA PRO A 84 2.30 4.24 -5.17
C PRO A 84 3.20 4.64 -3.99
N ALA A 85 4.06 5.63 -4.21
CA ALA A 85 4.84 6.24 -3.16
C ALA A 85 3.89 6.85 -2.10
N PRO A 86 4.12 6.59 -0.81
CA PRO A 86 3.28 7.15 0.25
C PRO A 86 3.70 8.58 0.57
N GLU A 87 2.86 9.24 1.36
CA GLU A 87 3.18 10.50 2.01
C GLU A 87 3.45 10.27 3.50
N LEU A 88 4.25 11.14 4.12
CA LEU A 88 4.37 11.21 5.56
C LEU A 88 3.22 12.05 6.11
N ILE A 89 2.35 11.42 6.91
CA ILE A 89 1.12 12.00 7.42
C ILE A 89 1.20 12.10 8.95
N ASP A 90 0.96 13.31 9.45
CA ASP A 90 0.69 13.57 10.86
C ASP A 90 -0.81 13.40 11.15
N SER A 91 -1.12 12.50 12.08
CA SER A 91 -2.47 12.29 12.62
C SER A 91 -2.44 12.46 14.14
N GLY A 92 -2.60 13.69 14.60
CA GLY A 92 -2.71 14.00 16.04
C GLY A 92 -1.39 13.86 16.80
N GLY A 93 -0.26 14.14 16.15
CA GLY A 93 1.08 14.03 16.72
C GLY A 93 1.76 12.68 16.49
N SER A 94 1.10 11.77 15.77
CA SER A 94 1.67 10.49 15.34
C SER A 94 1.95 10.50 13.85
N LEU A 95 3.19 10.18 13.48
CA LEU A 95 3.63 10.12 12.09
C LEU A 95 3.36 8.73 11.52
N SER A 96 2.87 8.69 10.28
CA SER A 96 2.65 7.44 9.56
C SER A 96 2.78 7.62 8.05
N PHE A 97 3.07 6.54 7.33
CA PHE A 97 3.07 6.52 5.88
C PHE A 97 1.69 6.14 5.34
N GLY A 98 1.14 6.96 4.44
CA GLY A 98 -0.21 6.73 3.94
C GLY A 98 -0.65 7.66 2.83
N PHE A 99 -1.97 7.80 2.71
CA PHE A 99 -2.64 8.57 1.68
C PHE A 99 -3.82 9.36 2.26
N HIS A 100 -4.08 10.54 1.71
CA HIS A 100 -5.28 11.34 1.97
C HIS A 100 -6.05 11.57 0.66
N ASP A 101 -7.31 11.99 0.76
CA ASP A 101 -8.26 12.26 -0.34
C ASP A 101 -8.59 11.07 -1.27
N ARG A 102 -7.57 10.39 -1.82
CA ARG A 102 -7.74 9.28 -2.74
C ARG A 102 -6.54 8.34 -2.72
N LEU A 103 -6.82 7.05 -2.62
CA LEU A 103 -5.87 5.98 -2.94
C LEU A 103 -6.36 5.25 -4.20
N VAL A 104 -5.49 5.15 -5.21
CA VAL A 104 -5.64 4.17 -6.29
C VAL A 104 -4.48 3.20 -6.15
N LEU A 105 -4.78 1.94 -5.83
CA LEU A 105 -3.79 0.90 -5.58
C LEU A 105 -3.87 -0.17 -6.68
N PRO A 106 -2.98 -0.12 -7.68
CA PRO A 106 -2.95 -1.10 -8.76
C PRO A 106 -2.54 -2.50 -8.31
N PHE A 107 -3.05 -3.49 -9.03
CA PHE A 107 -2.68 -4.88 -8.92
C PHE A 107 -2.45 -5.47 -10.32
N SER A 108 -1.46 -6.34 -10.43
CA SER A 108 -1.25 -7.20 -11.60
C SER A 108 -1.51 -8.65 -11.21
N ILE A 109 -2.24 -9.38 -12.05
CA ILE A 109 -2.68 -10.75 -11.76
C ILE A 109 -2.35 -11.64 -12.95
N VAL A 110 -1.49 -12.63 -12.70
CA VAL A 110 -1.19 -13.69 -13.68
C VAL A 110 -2.26 -14.78 -13.56
N PRO A 111 -2.95 -15.16 -14.65
CA PRO A 111 -3.98 -16.18 -14.60
C PRO A 111 -3.39 -17.56 -14.31
N LYS A 112 -4.05 -18.35 -13.47
CA LYS A 112 -3.70 -19.76 -13.22
C LYS A 112 -3.87 -20.61 -14.48
N THR A 113 -4.93 -20.34 -15.23
CA THR A 113 -5.24 -20.95 -16.53
C THR A 113 -5.22 -19.85 -17.60
N PRO A 114 -4.16 -19.76 -18.42
CA PRO A 114 -4.05 -18.76 -19.46
C PRO A 114 -5.22 -18.78 -20.44
N GLY A 115 -5.68 -17.60 -20.86
CA GLY A 115 -6.78 -17.43 -21.82
C GLY A 115 -8.19 -17.59 -21.23
N GLN A 116 -8.31 -17.96 -19.95
CA GLN A 116 -9.59 -17.94 -19.23
C GLN A 116 -9.75 -16.60 -18.49
N PRO A 117 -10.99 -16.11 -18.29
CA PRO A 117 -11.23 -14.88 -17.54
C PRO A 117 -10.74 -15.00 -16.08
N ILE A 118 -10.43 -13.85 -15.49
CA ILE A 118 -10.16 -13.71 -14.05
C ILE A 118 -11.36 -13.00 -13.45
N ASP A 119 -12.04 -13.68 -12.52
CA ASP A 119 -13.07 -13.08 -11.67
C ASP A 119 -12.39 -12.60 -10.40
N LEU A 120 -12.40 -11.29 -10.17
CA LEU A 120 -11.65 -10.65 -9.09
C LEU A 120 -12.61 -10.19 -8.00
N ALA A 121 -12.43 -10.72 -6.80
CA ALA A 121 -13.17 -10.39 -5.60
C ALA A 121 -12.24 -10.36 -4.39
N THR A 122 -12.42 -9.39 -3.50
CA THR A 122 -11.58 -9.24 -2.32
C THR A 122 -12.33 -8.80 -1.09
N VAL A 123 -11.86 -9.30 0.04
CA VAL A 123 -12.10 -8.71 1.35
C VAL A 123 -10.86 -7.88 1.72
N VAL A 124 -11.07 -6.62 2.10
CA VAL A 124 -10.00 -5.72 2.53
C VAL A 124 -10.25 -5.27 3.96
N ASP A 125 -9.29 -5.56 4.84
CA ASP A 125 -9.23 -5.03 6.20
C ASP A 125 -8.12 -3.99 6.27
N PHE A 126 -8.41 -2.78 6.76
CA PHE A 126 -7.44 -1.66 6.73
C PHE A 126 -7.80 -0.59 7.77
N GLY A 127 -6.88 0.35 8.02
CA GLY A 127 -7.16 1.49 8.88
C GLY A 127 -7.68 2.73 8.15
N LEU A 128 -8.59 3.44 8.80
CA LEU A 128 -8.99 4.80 8.45
C LEU A 128 -8.76 5.72 9.65
N CYS A 129 -8.15 6.87 9.44
CA CYS A 129 -7.84 7.80 10.54
C CYS A 129 -8.22 9.23 10.18
N GLU A 130 -8.92 9.90 11.08
CA GLU A 130 -9.06 11.35 11.08
C GLU A 130 -8.24 11.92 12.25
N ASN A 131 -8.83 11.92 13.45
CA ASN A 131 -8.13 12.20 14.71
C ASN A 131 -7.87 10.92 15.52
N ILE A 132 -8.67 9.88 15.27
CA ILE A 132 -8.56 8.57 15.88
C ILE A 132 -8.64 7.55 14.75
N CYS A 133 -7.80 6.52 14.83
CA CYS A 133 -7.67 5.52 13.80
C CYS A 133 -8.58 4.33 14.14
N VAL A 134 -9.40 3.92 13.17
CA VAL A 134 -10.38 2.85 13.32
C VAL A 134 -10.17 1.80 12.23
N PRO A 135 -10.33 0.50 12.55
CA PRO A 135 -10.33 -0.54 11.53
C PRO A 135 -11.59 -0.43 10.66
N ALA A 136 -11.42 -0.70 9.38
CA ALA A 136 -12.45 -0.72 8.36
C ALA A 136 -12.39 -2.04 7.59
N HIS A 137 -13.55 -2.45 7.08
CA HIS A 137 -13.74 -3.71 6.37
C HIS A 137 -14.56 -3.47 5.11
N LEU A 138 -14.14 -4.03 3.99
CA LEU A 138 -14.84 -3.95 2.71
C LEU A 138 -14.86 -5.33 2.05
N THR A 139 -15.95 -5.65 1.37
CA THR A 139 -16.04 -6.78 0.43
C THR A 139 -16.38 -6.21 -0.93
N LEU A 140 -15.51 -6.41 -1.92
CA LEU A 140 -15.59 -5.78 -3.23
C LEU A 140 -15.42 -6.82 -4.35
N ASP A 141 -16.23 -6.67 -5.39
CA ASP A 141 -16.11 -7.44 -6.63
C ASP A 141 -15.75 -6.50 -7.78
N ALA A 142 -14.81 -6.92 -8.62
CA ALA A 142 -14.42 -6.15 -9.79
C ALA A 142 -15.37 -6.43 -10.95
N PRO A 143 -15.73 -5.41 -11.74
CA PRO A 143 -16.35 -5.64 -13.03
C PRO A 143 -15.40 -6.41 -13.99
N PRO A 144 -15.94 -7.01 -15.07
CA PRO A 144 -15.13 -7.60 -16.12
C PRO A 144 -14.12 -6.63 -16.72
N ALA A 145 -13.07 -7.17 -17.34
CA ALA A 145 -12.04 -6.37 -17.98
C ALA A 145 -12.59 -5.41 -19.03
N ALA A 146 -12.15 -4.16 -18.97
CA ALA A 146 -12.34 -3.23 -20.05
C ALA A 146 -11.37 -3.55 -21.19
N ASN A 147 -11.72 -3.12 -22.40
CA ASN A 147 -10.93 -3.37 -23.61
C ASN A 147 -9.71 -2.43 -23.77
N GLN A 148 -9.58 -1.40 -22.93
CA GLN A 148 -8.52 -0.40 -23.04
C GLN A 148 -7.92 -0.12 -21.66
N PRO A 149 -6.62 0.24 -21.60
CA PRO A 149 -6.00 0.69 -20.37
C PRO A 149 -6.72 1.88 -19.74
N ASP A 150 -6.87 1.84 -18.42
CA ASP A 150 -7.49 2.92 -17.64
C ASP A 150 -6.43 3.99 -17.28
N PRO A 151 -6.58 5.25 -17.72
CA PRO A 151 -5.62 6.32 -17.43
C PRO A 151 -5.41 6.58 -15.92
N VAL A 152 -6.43 6.32 -15.09
CA VAL A 152 -6.33 6.46 -13.64
C VAL A 152 -5.35 5.44 -13.08
N ILE A 153 -5.48 4.18 -13.50
CA ILE A 153 -4.60 3.09 -13.06
C ILE A 153 -3.19 3.33 -13.61
N GLN A 154 -3.04 3.76 -14.86
CA GLN A 154 -1.74 4.09 -15.44
C GLN A 154 -1.02 5.20 -14.68
N THR A 155 -1.75 6.22 -14.24
CA THR A 155 -1.18 7.29 -13.42
C THR A 155 -0.68 6.76 -12.08
N ALA A 156 -1.45 5.92 -11.40
CA ALA A 156 -1.05 5.29 -10.13
C ALA A 156 0.17 4.36 -10.31
N LEU A 157 0.23 3.60 -11.40
CA LEU A 157 1.40 2.77 -11.75
C LEU A 157 2.68 3.61 -11.91
N ASN A 158 2.56 4.81 -12.48
CA ASN A 158 3.68 5.73 -12.65
C ASN A 158 4.08 6.49 -11.38
N GLN A 159 3.31 6.36 -10.29
CA GLN A 159 3.60 6.95 -8.99
C GLN A 159 4.36 5.99 -8.05
N GLN A 160 4.69 4.78 -8.51
CA GLN A 160 5.56 3.87 -7.76
C GLN A 160 6.94 4.49 -7.55
N PRO A 161 7.61 4.23 -6.41
CA PRO A 161 9.00 4.60 -6.23
C PRO A 161 9.87 3.99 -7.34
N SER A 162 10.74 4.79 -7.94
CA SER A 162 11.71 4.28 -8.92
C SER A 162 12.83 3.55 -8.20
N GLY A 163 13.26 2.39 -8.69
CA GLY A 163 14.41 1.67 -8.14
C GLY A 163 15.73 2.43 -8.35
N SER A 164 16.61 2.39 -7.35
CA SER A 164 18.01 2.83 -7.44
C SER A 164 18.95 1.69 -7.02
N ALA A 165 20.13 1.67 -7.64
CA ALA A 165 21.23 0.78 -7.27
C ALA A 165 22.12 1.37 -6.16
N ASP A 166 21.89 2.63 -5.78
CA ASP A 166 22.61 3.26 -4.68
C ASP A 166 22.21 2.64 -3.34
N GLN A 167 23.13 2.66 -2.38
CA GLN A 167 22.90 2.16 -1.03
C GLN A 167 23.32 3.22 -0.01
N PRO A 168 22.50 3.47 1.03
CA PRO A 168 22.92 4.30 2.15
C PRO A 168 24.03 3.59 2.93
N GLN A 169 24.89 4.35 3.60
CA GLN A 169 25.74 3.79 4.64
C GLN A 169 24.88 3.51 5.87
N CYS A 170 25.12 2.41 6.57
CA CYS A 170 24.37 2.08 7.76
C CYS A 170 25.23 1.55 8.90
N ARG A 171 24.72 1.72 10.11
CA ARG A 171 25.23 1.08 11.32
C ARG A 171 24.08 0.49 12.09
N VAL A 172 24.27 -0.74 12.56
CA VAL A 172 23.33 -1.44 13.43
C VAL A 172 23.91 -1.49 14.84
N SER A 173 23.14 -1.05 15.82
CA SER A 173 23.51 -1.13 17.23
C SER A 173 22.39 -1.76 18.05
N GLY A 174 22.73 -2.36 19.20
CA GLY A 174 21.73 -2.94 20.09
C GLY A 174 21.16 -1.90 21.05
N ILE A 175 19.83 -1.88 21.20
CA ILE A 175 19.11 -1.11 22.22
C ILE A 175 18.48 -2.07 23.25
N ASP A 176 17.74 -1.54 24.22
CA ASP A 176 17.18 -2.33 25.33
C ASP A 176 16.14 -3.36 24.87
N ASP A 177 15.36 -3.02 23.86
CA ASP A 177 14.22 -3.80 23.33
C ASP A 177 14.35 -4.16 21.84
N GLY A 178 15.56 -4.09 21.28
CA GLY A 178 15.77 -4.42 19.87
C GLY A 178 17.07 -3.88 19.30
N LEU A 179 16.99 -3.39 18.07
CA LEU A 179 18.10 -2.80 17.34
C LEU A 179 17.81 -1.34 16.98
N ARG A 180 18.86 -0.54 16.84
CA ARG A 180 18.82 0.77 16.19
C ARG A 180 19.58 0.70 14.87
N LEU A 181 18.94 1.18 13.82
CA LEU A 181 19.50 1.36 12.48
C LEU A 181 19.75 2.85 12.27
N ASP A 182 21.02 3.22 12.19
CA ASP A 182 21.45 4.56 11.80
C ASP A 182 21.86 4.55 10.33
N LEU A 183 21.37 5.51 9.55
CA LEU A 183 21.63 5.68 8.13
C LEU A 183 22.37 6.99 7.90
N THR A 184 23.28 6.98 6.93
CA THR A 184 23.88 8.20 6.37
C THR A 184 23.69 8.20 4.85
N LEU A 185 23.11 9.29 4.35
CA LEU A 185 22.86 9.50 2.93
C LEU A 185 23.57 10.77 2.47
N ALA A 186 24.38 10.65 1.42
CA ALA A 186 24.90 11.79 0.69
C ALA A 186 23.84 12.33 -0.29
N ASP A 187 23.93 13.62 -0.64
CA ASP A 187 23.06 14.28 -1.63
C ASP A 187 21.54 14.11 -1.39
N ALA A 188 21.16 14.02 -0.11
CA ALA A 188 19.83 13.74 0.39
C ALA A 188 19.07 15.00 0.87
N GLY A 189 19.53 16.22 0.56
CA GLY A 189 18.86 17.47 0.97
C GLY A 189 17.43 17.67 0.44
N TRP A 190 16.97 16.83 -0.50
CA TRP A 190 15.59 16.80 -1.00
C TRP A 190 14.67 15.85 -0.21
N VAL A 191 15.25 14.96 0.62
CA VAL A 191 14.53 13.93 1.37
C VAL A 191 13.86 14.56 2.58
N ARG A 192 12.59 14.21 2.79
CA ARG A 192 11.75 14.68 3.91
C ARG A 192 11.26 13.55 4.79
N ALA A 193 11.25 12.32 4.28
CA ALA A 193 10.93 11.12 5.03
C ALA A 193 11.62 9.90 4.40
N ILE A 194 11.87 8.88 5.20
CA ILE A 194 12.39 7.59 4.76
C ILE A 194 11.47 6.52 5.31
N ALA A 195 10.87 5.69 4.46
CA ALA A 195 10.22 4.48 4.94
C ALA A 195 11.23 3.32 4.90
N VAL A 196 11.28 2.55 5.98
CA VAL A 196 12.17 1.39 6.13
C VAL A 196 11.32 0.14 6.24
N GLU A 197 11.66 -0.88 5.47
CA GLU A 197 10.95 -2.15 5.45
C GLU A 197 11.94 -3.31 5.61
N LEU A 198 11.50 -4.38 6.27
CA LEU A 198 12.22 -5.64 6.37
C LEU A 198 11.32 -6.78 5.86
N PRO A 199 11.18 -6.96 4.54
CA PRO A 199 10.18 -7.85 3.96
C PRO A 199 10.29 -9.31 4.40
N ALA A 200 11.50 -9.78 4.71
CA ALA A 200 11.73 -11.14 5.19
C ALA A 200 11.21 -11.36 6.63
N ARG A 201 11.00 -10.29 7.41
CA ARG A 201 10.55 -10.34 8.81
C ARG A 201 9.46 -9.27 9.07
N PRO A 202 8.27 -9.42 8.47
CA PRO A 202 7.18 -8.44 8.57
C PRO A 202 6.61 -8.29 9.99
N GLU A 203 6.94 -9.21 10.90
CA GLU A 203 6.60 -9.13 12.33
C GLU A 203 7.44 -8.11 13.11
N VAL A 204 8.57 -7.66 12.56
CA VAL A 204 9.42 -6.65 13.17
C VAL A 204 8.76 -5.28 13.00
N TRP A 205 8.45 -4.64 14.11
CA TRP A 205 8.06 -3.24 14.11
C TRP A 205 9.27 -2.36 13.80
N ILE A 206 9.10 -1.40 12.90
CA ILE A 206 10.13 -0.44 12.52
C ILE A 206 9.56 0.96 12.73
N SER A 207 10.27 1.76 13.52
CA SER A 207 9.83 3.12 13.80
C SER A 207 9.89 3.99 12.54
N VAL A 208 9.10 5.07 12.50
CA VAL A 208 9.33 6.14 11.52
C VAL A 208 10.72 6.73 11.79
N PRO A 209 11.64 6.78 10.80
CA PRO A 209 12.98 7.29 11.04
C PRO A 209 13.00 8.78 11.38
N GLU A 210 13.71 9.12 12.44
CA GLU A 210 14.00 10.51 12.79
C GLU A 210 15.11 11.04 11.88
N LEU A 211 14.86 12.15 11.17
CA LEU A 211 15.81 12.73 10.25
C LEU A 211 16.59 13.87 10.89
N SER A 212 17.89 13.94 10.62
CA SER A 212 18.77 15.04 11.03
C SER A 212 19.67 15.48 9.85
N PRO A 213 19.91 16.79 9.67
CA PRO A 213 20.85 17.26 8.66
C PRO A 213 22.28 16.76 8.93
N ASP A 214 23.00 16.38 7.87
CA ASP A 214 24.42 16.04 7.90
C ASP A 214 25.21 16.89 6.90
N GLY A 215 25.74 18.02 7.38
CA GLY A 215 26.34 19.05 6.50
C GLY A 215 25.29 19.76 5.64
N GLU A 216 25.72 20.29 4.48
CA GLU A 216 24.84 21.10 3.61
C GLU A 216 23.88 20.28 2.73
N ALA A 217 24.26 19.04 2.37
CA ALA A 217 23.49 18.21 1.44
C ALA A 217 23.27 16.77 1.91
N GLY A 218 23.87 16.36 3.03
CA GLY A 218 23.71 15.03 3.60
C GLY A 218 22.57 14.97 4.61
N LEU A 219 22.18 13.74 4.93
CA LEU A 219 21.13 13.43 5.89
C LEU A 219 21.55 12.21 6.71
N THR A 220 21.35 12.28 8.03
CA THR A 220 21.28 11.08 8.85
C THR A 220 19.83 10.74 9.19
N ALA A 221 19.58 9.45 9.38
CA ALA A 221 18.28 8.95 9.84
C ALA A 221 18.48 7.85 10.87
N SER A 222 17.63 7.80 11.89
CA SER A 222 17.67 6.75 12.91
C SER A 222 16.30 6.11 13.06
N ALA A 223 16.25 4.78 13.02
CA ALA A 223 15.04 4.00 13.23
C ALA A 223 15.29 2.86 14.22
N ASP A 224 14.29 2.57 15.05
CA ASP A 224 14.31 1.45 15.97
C ASP A 224 13.59 0.25 15.33
N LEU A 225 14.16 -0.94 15.51
CA LEU A 225 13.64 -2.22 15.00
C LEU A 225 13.38 -3.15 16.20
N VAL A 226 12.11 -3.43 16.46
CA VAL A 226 11.65 -4.18 17.64
C VAL A 226 10.82 -5.37 17.19
N GLN A 227 11.26 -6.57 17.53
CA GLN A 227 10.48 -7.80 17.29
C GLN A 227 9.51 -8.08 18.46
N PRO A 228 8.47 -8.91 18.28
CA PRO A 228 7.40 -9.05 19.27
C PRO A 228 7.84 -9.49 20.68
N ASP A 229 8.96 -10.20 20.81
CA ASP A 229 9.51 -10.65 22.09
C ASP A 229 10.51 -9.65 22.71
N GLY A 230 10.80 -8.53 22.03
CA GLY A 230 11.76 -7.50 22.44
C GLY A 230 13.22 -7.95 22.44
N ALA A 231 13.53 -9.16 21.99
CA ALA A 231 14.89 -9.65 21.95
C ALA A 231 15.65 -9.06 20.76
N ARG A 232 16.97 -9.03 20.89
CA ARG A 232 17.86 -8.69 19.77
C ARG A 232 17.93 -9.86 18.79
N PHE A 233 18.23 -9.53 17.54
CA PHE A 233 18.33 -10.49 16.46
C PHE A 233 19.44 -10.09 15.50
N ASP A 234 19.86 -11.04 14.67
CA ASP A 234 20.81 -10.76 13.60
C ASP A 234 20.05 -10.14 12.42
N LEU A 235 20.35 -8.87 12.12
CA LEU A 235 19.75 -8.15 11.01
C LEU A 235 20.55 -8.41 9.73
N ASP A 236 19.90 -9.00 8.73
CA ASP A 236 20.42 -9.02 7.37
C ASP A 236 20.20 -7.65 6.70
N THR A 237 21.26 -6.87 6.61
CA THR A 237 21.20 -5.51 6.05
C THR A 237 20.95 -5.50 4.55
N ASP A 238 21.23 -6.58 3.81
CA ASP A 238 20.97 -6.67 2.36
C ASP A 238 19.47 -6.87 2.07
N GLY A 239 18.73 -7.37 3.06
CA GLY A 239 17.28 -7.57 3.01
C GLY A 239 16.46 -6.32 3.32
N LEU A 240 17.07 -5.21 3.73
CA LEU A 240 16.37 -3.95 4.01
C LEU A 240 15.93 -3.26 2.72
N VAL A 241 14.76 -2.64 2.77
CA VAL A 241 14.24 -1.79 1.68
C VAL A 241 13.98 -0.39 2.23
N PHE A 242 14.49 0.61 1.51
CA PHE A 242 14.35 2.02 1.87
C PHE A 242 13.56 2.74 0.79
N THR A 243 12.54 3.50 1.15
CA THR A 243 11.83 4.39 0.23
C THR A 243 12.06 5.85 0.65
N LEU A 244 12.83 6.59 -0.13
CA LEU A 244 13.11 8.01 0.07
C LEU A 244 11.97 8.85 -0.50
N ILE A 245 11.40 9.71 0.33
CA ILE A 245 10.22 10.54 0.02
C ILE A 245 10.58 12.00 0.28
N GLY A 246 10.21 12.90 -0.63
CA GLY A 246 10.49 14.32 -0.46
C GLY A 246 10.14 15.16 -1.68
N ASP A 247 10.98 16.16 -1.98
CA ASP A 247 10.70 17.18 -3.00
C ASP A 247 10.86 16.66 -4.46
N ARG A 248 11.20 15.39 -4.63
CA ARG A 248 11.41 14.70 -5.90
C ARG A 248 10.58 13.41 -5.93
N PRO A 249 10.35 12.79 -7.11
CA PRO A 249 9.76 11.46 -7.20
C PRO A 249 10.48 10.48 -6.28
N ALA A 250 9.71 9.64 -5.58
CA ALA A 250 10.26 8.74 -4.58
C ALA A 250 11.21 7.71 -5.20
N VAL A 251 12.25 7.37 -4.44
CA VAL A 251 13.26 6.39 -4.85
C VAL A 251 13.27 5.24 -3.87
N GLN A 252 13.28 4.01 -4.38
CA GLN A 252 13.44 2.81 -3.58
C GLN A 252 14.85 2.23 -3.75
N MET A 253 15.50 1.91 -2.63
CA MET A 253 16.82 1.29 -2.56
C MET A 253 16.72 -0.02 -1.80
N GLN A 254 17.59 -0.96 -2.13
CA GLN A 254 17.69 -2.25 -1.44
C GLN A 254 19.09 -2.43 -0.86
N GLY A 255 19.13 -2.84 0.40
CA GLY A 255 20.34 -3.05 1.16
C GLY A 255 20.98 -1.74 1.66
N CYS A 256 21.89 -1.88 2.61
CA CYS A 256 22.73 -0.78 3.06
C CYS A 256 24.17 -1.25 3.28
N ALA A 257 25.13 -0.35 3.05
CA ALA A 257 26.55 -0.64 3.25
C ALA A 257 26.89 -0.50 4.74
N ALA A 258 27.09 -1.64 5.42
CA ALA A 258 27.41 -1.67 6.84
C ALA A 258 28.80 -1.07 7.15
N THR A 259 28.87 -0.25 8.20
CA THR A 259 30.08 0.45 8.67
C THR A 259 30.41 0.22 10.13
#